data_AF-A0AAV0JDY3-F1
#
_entry.id   AF-A0AAV0JDY3-F1
#
_cell.length_a   1.000
_cell.length_b   1.000
_cell.length_c   1.000
_cell.angle_alpha   90.00
_cell.angle_beta   90.00
_cell.angle_gamma   90.00
#
_symmetry.space_group_name_H-M   'P 1'
#
loop_
_entity.id
_entity.type
_entity.pdbx_description
1 polymer ?
#
loop_
_entity_poly.entity_id
_entity_poly.type
_entity_poly.pdbx_seq_one_letter_code
_entity_poly.pdbx_strand_id
1 'polypeptide(L)'
;MIEDEPYKTLLNPPNTAVFTTEYKFENMNDNVLAPGGELWMFLDGLARAGDDVPSYVKAHPFGKPAITPAHSDWAYYKKIIQAHGGSC
;
A
#
# COMPACT_ATOMS: atom_id res chain seq x y z
N MET A 1 1.22 3.32 5.73
CA MET A 1 1.05 4.46 4.80
C MET A 1 -0.05 4.14 3.81
N ILE A 2 -0.78 5.15 3.37
CA ILE A 2 -1.79 5.04 2.31
C ILE A 2 -1.28 5.95 1.19
N GLU A 3 -0.95 5.37 0.05
CA GLU A 3 -0.36 6.09 -1.08
C GLU A 3 -1.03 5.66 -2.38
N ASP A 4 -0.90 6.42 -3.46
CA ASP A 4 -1.43 6.07 -4.78
C ASP A 4 -0.38 5.42 -5.71
N GLU A 5 0.90 5.61 -5.38
CA GLU A 5 2.06 5.19 -6.16
C GLU A 5 3.03 4.33 -5.32
N PRO A 6 3.21 3.04 -5.66
CA PRO A 6 4.01 2.12 -4.87
C PRO A 6 5.45 2.55 -4.57
N TYR A 7 6.12 3.25 -5.49
CA TYR A 7 7.52 3.64 -5.32
C TYR A 7 7.75 4.63 -4.17
N LYS A 8 6.74 5.41 -3.76
CA LYS A 8 6.83 6.35 -2.63
C LYS A 8 7.10 5.64 -1.30
N THR A 9 6.83 4.34 -1.23
CA THR A 9 7.00 3.50 -0.03
C THR A 9 8.05 2.41 -0.22
N LEU A 10 8.86 2.49 -1.28
CA LEU A 10 9.81 1.43 -1.66
C LEU A 10 10.76 1.02 -0.54
N LEU A 11 11.10 1.97 0.34
CA LEU A 11 12.05 1.77 1.44
C LEU A 11 11.36 1.50 2.79
N ASN A 12 10.04 1.48 2.83
CA ASN A 12 9.32 1.13 4.04
C ASN A 12 9.44 -0.38 4.31
N PRO A 13 9.34 -0.82 5.57
CA PRO A 13 9.24 -2.25 5.87
C PRO A 13 8.09 -2.91 5.10
N PRO A 14 8.24 -4.18 4.67
CA PRO A 14 7.21 -4.88 3.90
C PRO A 14 5.84 -4.87 4.60
N ASN A 15 4.77 -4.77 3.79
CA ASN A 15 3.38 -4.80 4.26
C ASN A 15 3.03 -3.67 5.25
N THR A 16 3.71 -2.53 5.21
CA THR A 16 3.34 -1.34 6.02
C THR A 16 2.61 -0.28 5.20
N ALA A 17 2.34 -0.54 3.93
CA ALA A 17 1.66 0.37 3.01
C ALA A 17 0.58 -0.34 2.20
N VAL A 18 -0.47 0.41 1.86
CA VAL A 18 -1.51 0.03 0.91
C VAL A 18 -1.61 1.10 -0.19
N PHE A 19 -2.00 0.69 -1.40
CA PHE A 19 -1.92 1.55 -2.57
C PHE A 19 -3.29 1.82 -3.18
N THR A 20 -3.86 3.00 -2.98
CA THR A 20 -5.20 3.32 -3.49
C THR A 20 -5.19 3.54 -5.00
N THR A 21 -6.36 3.44 -5.61
CA THR A 21 -6.57 4.02 -6.94
C THR A 21 -6.53 5.54 -6.83
N GLU A 22 -6.08 6.21 -7.89
CA GLU A 22 -6.06 7.67 -7.96
C GLU A 22 -7.48 8.22 -7.91
N TYR A 23 -7.68 9.30 -7.14
CA TYR A 23 -8.94 10.02 -7.11
C TYR A 23 -9.22 10.69 -8.47
N LYS A 24 -10.44 10.52 -8.97
CA LYS A 24 -10.90 11.16 -10.21
C LYS A 24 -12.12 11.99 -9.89
N PHE A 25 -12.05 13.31 -10.10
CA PHE A 25 -13.13 14.23 -9.73
C PHE A 25 -14.41 13.98 -10.54
N GLU A 26 -14.29 13.38 -11.73
CA GLU A 26 -15.42 13.00 -12.57
C GLU A 26 -16.16 11.76 -12.04
N ASN A 27 -15.54 10.99 -11.13
CA ASN A 27 -16.19 9.84 -10.51
C ASN A 27 -17.13 10.29 -9.39
N MET A 28 -18.33 10.71 -9.76
CA MET A 28 -19.36 11.13 -8.79
C MET A 28 -19.87 10.01 -7.87
N ASN A 29 -19.54 8.75 -8.20
CA ASN A 29 -19.88 7.58 -7.39
C ASN A 29 -18.70 7.11 -6.52
N ASP A 30 -17.61 7.87 -6.43
CA ASP A 30 -16.49 7.53 -5.56
C ASP A 30 -16.95 7.54 -4.09
N ASN A 31 -17.01 6.35 -3.51
CA ASN A 31 -17.43 6.11 -2.14
C ASN A 31 -16.34 5.38 -1.34
N VAL A 32 -15.10 5.31 -1.84
CA VAL A 32 -14.01 4.52 -1.23
C VAL A 32 -13.74 4.96 0.21
N LEU A 33 -13.86 6.27 0.48
CA LEU A 33 -13.69 6.89 1.80
C LEU A 33 -14.98 7.07 2.59
N ALA A 34 -16.15 6.81 1.99
CA ALA A 34 -17.42 6.97 2.67
C ALA A 34 -17.59 5.93 3.79
N PRO A 35 -18.47 6.15 4.79
CA PRO A 35 -18.82 5.11 5.76
C PRO A 35 -19.29 3.83 5.06
N GLY A 36 -18.66 2.70 5.37
CA GLY A 36 -18.91 1.42 4.68
C GLY A 36 -18.23 1.28 3.30
N GLY A 37 -17.47 2.29 2.87
CA GLY A 37 -16.61 2.22 1.68
C GLY A 37 -15.43 1.29 1.87
N GLU A 38 -14.78 0.91 0.77
CA GLU A 38 -13.73 -0.12 0.78
C GLU A 38 -12.54 0.26 1.68
N LEU A 39 -12.01 1.49 1.55
CA LEU A 39 -10.88 1.92 2.37
C LEU A 39 -11.31 2.15 3.82
N TRP A 40 -12.54 2.63 4.05
CA TRP A 40 -13.10 2.75 5.39
C TRP A 40 -13.16 1.38 6.09
N MET A 41 -13.67 0.36 5.41
CA MET A 41 -13.77 -1.00 5.96
C MET A 41 -12.39 -1.62 6.22
N PHE A 42 -11.43 -1.40 5.32
CA PHE A 42 -10.05 -1.83 5.54
C PHE A 42 -9.45 -1.20 6.80
N LEU A 43 -9.65 0.10 7.00
CA LEU A 43 -9.13 0.81 8.18
C LEU A 43 -9.85 0.41 9.48
N ASP A 44 -11.15 0.16 9.44
CA ASP A 44 -11.90 -0.39 10.59
C ASP A 44 -11.38 -1.77 10.99
N GLY A 45 -11.15 -2.65 10.01
CA GLY A 45 -10.55 -3.97 10.27
C GLY A 45 -9.12 -3.87 10.79
N LEU A 46 -8.31 -2.97 10.24
CA LEU A 46 -6.94 -2.73 10.72
C LEU A 46 -6.93 -2.23 12.17
N ALA A 47 -7.83 -1.29 12.53
CA ALA A 47 -7.96 -0.78 13.89
C ALA A 47 -8.33 -1.88 14.89
N ARG A 48 -9.11 -2.89 14.47
CA ARG A 48 -9.46 -4.06 15.30
C ARG A 48 -8.33 -5.08 15.41
N ALA A 49 -7.48 -5.20 14.39
CA ALA A 49 -6.35 -6.12 14.39
C ALA A 49 -5.26 -5.72 15.39
N GLY A 50 -5.23 -4.46 15.83
CA GLY A 50 -4.29 -3.95 16.82
C GLY A 50 -2.94 -3.60 16.21
N ASP A 51 -1.85 -3.89 16.94
CA ASP A 51 -0.53 -3.37 16.61
C ASP A 51 0.20 -4.14 15.49
N ASP A 52 -0.26 -5.33 15.09
CA ASP A 52 0.34 -6.12 14.01
C ASP A 52 -0.17 -5.70 12.62
N VAL A 53 0.17 -4.46 12.26
CA VAL A 53 -0.13 -3.88 10.94
C VAL A 53 0.42 -4.75 9.79
N PRO A 54 1.69 -5.21 9.81
CA PRO A 54 2.23 -5.99 8.69
C PRO A 54 1.46 -7.27 8.39
N SER A 55 1.06 -8.02 9.42
CA SER A 55 0.25 -9.25 9.22
C SER A 55 -1.13 -8.92 8.68
N TYR A 56 -1.77 -7.86 9.17
CA TYR A 56 -3.09 -7.46 8.68
C TYR A 56 -3.06 -7.06 7.21
N VAL A 57 -2.13 -6.17 6.82
CA VAL A 57 -1.97 -5.70 5.43
C VAL A 57 -1.65 -6.87 4.50
N LYS A 58 -0.80 -7.81 4.93
CA LYS A 58 -0.47 -9.01 4.15
C LYS A 58 -1.69 -9.91 3.93
N ALA A 59 -2.55 -10.06 4.93
CA ALA A 59 -3.75 -10.89 4.85
C ALA A 59 -4.90 -10.21 4.09
N HIS A 60 -4.90 -8.88 4.02
CA HIS A 60 -5.96 -8.08 3.40
C HIS A 60 -5.34 -7.15 2.34
N PRO A 61 -4.88 -7.67 1.19
CA PRO A 61 -4.33 -6.83 0.14
C PRO A 61 -5.37 -5.80 -0.33
N PHE A 62 -4.96 -4.54 -0.45
CA PHE A 62 -5.83 -3.43 -0.81
C PHE A 62 -5.26 -2.61 -1.97
N GLY A 63 -6.09 -2.40 -3.00
CA GLY A 63 -5.77 -1.58 -4.16
C GLY A 63 -4.65 -2.14 -5.05
N LYS A 64 -3.71 -1.30 -5.48
CA LYS A 64 -2.63 -1.66 -6.41
C LYS A 64 -1.58 -2.55 -5.70
N PRO A 65 -0.87 -3.43 -6.43
CA PRO A 65 0.19 -4.23 -5.84
C PRO A 65 1.43 -3.39 -5.50
N ALA A 66 2.18 -3.82 -4.48
CA ALA A 66 3.52 -3.29 -4.20
C ALA A 66 4.49 -3.60 -5.35
N ILE A 67 5.61 -2.85 -5.41
CA ILE A 67 6.73 -3.22 -6.30
C ILE A 67 7.35 -4.52 -5.78
N THR A 68 7.38 -5.53 -6.64
CA THR A 68 7.96 -6.84 -6.36
C THR A 68 9.08 -7.16 -7.35
N PRO A 69 9.87 -8.22 -7.13
CA PRO A 69 10.84 -8.70 -8.10
C PRO A 69 10.30 -9.01 -9.50
N ALA A 70 8.98 -9.16 -9.66
CA ALA A 70 8.33 -9.37 -10.94
C ALA A 70 8.13 -8.07 -11.77
N HIS A 71 8.42 -6.89 -11.20
CA HIS A 71 8.28 -5.62 -11.91
C HIS A 71 9.31 -5.51 -13.06
N SER A 72 8.91 -4.96 -14.22
CA SER A 72 9.79 -4.75 -15.39
C SER A 72 11.08 -4.03 -15.03
N ASP A 73 10.95 -2.98 -14.21
CA ASP A 73 12.06 -2.14 -13.76
C ASP A 73 12.69 -2.61 -12.43
N TRP A 74 12.52 -3.88 -12.05
CA TRP A 74 13.06 -4.38 -10.78
C TRP A 74 14.58 -4.15 -10.63
N ALA A 75 15.34 -4.25 -11.72
CA ALA A 75 16.78 -3.97 -11.71
C ALA A 75 17.11 -2.53 -11.28
N TYR A 76 16.23 -1.56 -11.57
CA TYR A 76 16.36 -0.18 -11.10
C TYR A 76 16.00 -0.09 -9.61
N TYR A 77 14.83 -0.59 -9.22
CA TYR A 77 14.38 -0.52 -7.82
C TYR A 77 15.31 -1.25 -6.85
N LYS A 78 15.85 -2.41 -7.26
CA LYS A 78 16.83 -3.16 -6.46
C LYS A 78 18.06 -2.32 -6.11
N LYS A 79 18.56 -1.48 -7.02
CA LYS A 79 19.69 -0.58 -6.74
C LYS A 79 19.34 0.44 -5.66
N ILE A 80 18.15 1.03 -5.72
CA ILE A 80 17.67 1.99 -4.72
C ILE A 80 17.52 1.33 -3.35
N ILE A 81 16.91 0.13 -3.29
CA ILE A 81 16.78 -0.64 -2.04
C ILE A 81 18.17 -0.98 -1.48
N GLN A 82 19.12 -1.42 -2.31
CA GLN A 82 20.47 -1.75 -1.84
C GLN A 82 21.25 -0.53 -1.35
N ALA A 83 21.03 0.65 -1.94
CA ALA A 83 21.71 1.88 -1.55
C ALA A 83 21.11 2.54 -0.30
N HIS A 84 19.80 2.36 -0.05
CA HIS A 84 19.07 3.16 0.93
C HIS A 84 18.15 2.38 1.88
N GLY A 85 17.91 1.09 1.66
CA GLY A 85 16.92 0.28 2.38
C GLY A 85 17.31 -0.16 3.79
N GLY A 86 18.44 0.33 4.32
CA GLY A 86 19.03 -0.16 5.57
C GLY A 86 19.61 -1.57 5.40
N SER A 87 20.80 -1.79 5.94
CA SER A 87 21.36 -3.14 6.02
C SER A 87 20.51 -3.96 6.99
N CYS A 88 19.82 -5.00 6.49
CA CYS A 88 19.47 -6.14 7.32
C CYS A 88 20.73 -6.94 7.64
#